data_AF-A0A2Z4M8W0-F1
#
_entry.id   AF-A0A2Z4M8W0-F1
#
_cell.length_a   1.000
_cell.length_b   1.000
_cell.length_c   1.000
_cell.angle_alpha   90.00
_cell.angle_beta   90.00
_cell.angle_gamma   90.00
#
_symmetry.space_group_name_H-M   'P 1'
#
loop_
_entity.id
_entity.type
_entity.pdbx_description
1 polymer ?
#
loop_
_entity_poly.entity_id
_entity_poly.type
_entity_poly.pdbx_seq_one_letter_code
_entity_poly.pdbx_strand_id
1 'polypeptide(L)'
;MDHIKGRDSNLRLQRSIKKYGLKSFNIVIYYFHKDPAVLLTEIETTVISAFPFSSVFNFKKEANSMLGYKHTKQAIEKMKSRFVNKINHPMFGKTHDKVTLNLISKPGKLNPLFGKTQSECTKNLMSIKKSIRPLGLYDKNYNIIEKYSNQVELANKFNVHKITVSRYIKSGKLFKGKFYIREIKN
;
A
#
# COMPACT_ATOMS: atom_id res chain seq x y z
N MET A 1 -0.47 -27.39 13.41
CA MET A 1 0.36 -28.49 12.85
C MET A 1 1.21 -28.00 11.67
N ASP A 2 1.76 -26.80 11.74
CA ASP A 2 2.48 -26.19 10.60
C ASP A 2 3.92 -26.69 10.48
N HIS A 3 4.50 -27.12 11.61
CA HIS A 3 5.76 -27.86 11.67
C HIS A 3 5.75 -29.16 10.86
N ILE A 4 4.61 -29.84 10.78
CA ILE A 4 4.47 -31.09 10.00
C ILE A 4 4.26 -30.77 8.52
N LYS A 5 3.51 -29.71 8.22
CA LYS A 5 3.19 -29.28 6.84
C LYS A 5 4.32 -28.51 6.15
N GLY A 6 5.41 -28.23 6.87
CA GLY A 6 6.56 -27.51 6.33
C GLY A 6 6.34 -26.00 6.14
N ARG A 7 5.29 -25.42 6.75
CA ARG A 7 4.94 -24.00 6.60
C ARG A 7 5.27 -23.25 7.89
N ASP A 8 5.82 -22.04 7.77
CA ASP A 8 6.02 -21.06 8.85
C ASP A 8 6.57 -21.65 10.16
N SER A 9 7.64 -22.42 10.05
CA SER A 9 8.12 -23.27 11.13
C SER A 9 9.64 -23.32 11.23
N ASN A 10 10.15 -23.67 12.41
CA ASN A 10 11.56 -23.85 12.69
C ASN A 10 12.18 -25.00 11.86
N LEU A 11 13.18 -24.66 11.03
CA LEU A 11 13.88 -25.61 10.17
C LEU A 11 14.64 -26.70 10.93
N ARG A 12 15.23 -26.41 12.10
CA ARG A 12 15.96 -27.40 12.92
C ARG A 12 14.98 -28.46 13.46
N LEU A 13 13.83 -28.01 13.95
CA LEU A 13 12.76 -28.90 14.43
C LEU A 13 12.20 -29.76 13.28
N GLN A 14 11.90 -29.16 12.12
CA GLN A 14 11.41 -29.90 10.95
C GLN A 14 12.37 -31.02 10.51
N ARG A 15 13.68 -30.72 10.45
CA ARG A 15 14.70 -31.71 10.08
C ARG A 15 14.75 -32.86 11.08
N SER A 16 14.63 -32.56 12.36
CA SER A 16 14.62 -33.58 13.42
C SER A 16 13.37 -34.47 13.33
N ILE A 17 12.19 -33.87 13.15
CA ILE A 17 10.93 -34.62 12.95
C ILE A 17 11.01 -35.49 11.69
N LYS A 18 11.58 -34.99 10.59
CA LYS A 18 11.76 -35.78 9.36
C LYS A 18 12.69 -36.97 9.57
N LYS A 19 13.73 -36.83 10.41
CA LYS A 19 14.74 -37.86 10.64
C LYS A 19 14.26 -38.95 11.62
N TYR A 20 13.63 -38.56 12.72
CA TYR A 20 13.30 -39.48 13.82
C TYR A 20 11.81 -39.78 13.94
N GLY A 21 10.95 -39.00 13.28
CA GLY A 21 9.51 -39.10 13.38
C GLY A 21 8.95 -38.35 14.61
N LEU A 22 7.68 -37.94 14.53
CA LEU A 22 7.03 -37.18 15.61
C LEU A 22 6.85 -38.00 16.89
N LYS A 23 6.68 -39.33 16.77
CA LYS A 23 6.50 -40.24 17.90
C LYS A 23 7.70 -40.27 18.85
N SER A 24 8.87 -39.81 18.40
CA SER A 24 10.09 -39.72 19.20
C SER A 24 10.16 -38.44 20.06
N PHE A 25 9.16 -37.56 19.97
CA PHE A 25 9.10 -36.31 20.73
C PHE A 25 8.06 -36.40 21.84
N ASN A 26 8.41 -35.85 23.00
CA ASN A 26 7.49 -35.68 24.13
C ASN A 26 7.16 -34.20 24.31
N ILE A 27 5.91 -33.90 24.67
CA ILE A 27 5.47 -32.54 25.02
C ILE A 27 5.41 -32.46 26.54
N VAL A 28 6.15 -31.51 27.10
CA VAL A 28 6.21 -31.25 28.55
C VAL A 28 5.87 -29.78 28.79
N ILE A 29 4.97 -29.52 29.73
CA ILE A 29 4.59 -28.18 30.13
C ILE A 29 5.50 -27.75 31.29
N TYR A 30 6.38 -26.78 31.02
CA TYR A 30 7.29 -26.24 32.04
C TYR A 30 6.61 -25.17 32.91
N TYR A 31 5.78 -24.32 32.32
CA TYR A 31 5.09 -23.24 33.01
C TYR A 31 3.65 -23.15 32.53
N PHE A 32 2.73 -22.97 33.47
CA PHE A 32 1.32 -22.71 33.21
C PHE A 32 0.89 -21.52 34.04
N HIS A 33 0.34 -20.49 33.39
CA HIS A 33 -0.10 -19.27 34.05
C HIS A 33 -1.49 -18.88 33.55
N LYS A 34 -2.33 -18.35 34.44
CA LYS A 34 -3.69 -17.88 34.12
C LYS A 34 -3.82 -16.37 34.06
N ASP A 35 -2.95 -15.64 34.76
CA ASP A 35 -3.05 -14.19 34.81
C ASP A 35 -2.40 -13.56 33.55
N PRO A 36 -3.14 -12.67 32.85
CA PRO A 36 -2.71 -12.06 31.59
C PRO A 36 -1.61 -11.00 31.75
N ALA A 37 -1.32 -10.55 32.98
CA ALA A 37 -0.26 -9.56 33.23
C ALA A 37 1.15 -10.14 33.05
N VAL A 38 1.29 -11.47 33.06
CA VAL A 38 2.58 -12.13 32.91
C VAL A 38 3.09 -12.04 31.47
N LEU A 39 4.29 -11.48 31.34
CA LEU A 39 5.01 -11.40 30.08
C LEU A 39 5.58 -12.78 29.71
N LEU A 40 4.86 -13.49 28.83
CA LEU A 40 5.29 -14.80 28.33
C LEU A 40 6.70 -14.79 27.73
N THR A 41 7.12 -13.67 27.12
CA THR A 41 8.46 -13.53 26.54
C THR A 41 9.58 -13.63 27.58
N GLU A 42 9.34 -13.20 28.82
CA GLU A 42 10.34 -13.32 29.89
C GLU A 42 10.50 -14.78 30.31
N ILE A 43 9.38 -15.48 30.52
CA ILE A 43 9.37 -16.91 30.85
C ILE A 43 10.00 -17.74 29.73
N GLU A 44 9.65 -17.46 28.47
CA GLU A 44 10.26 -18.16 27.34
C GLU A 44 11.78 -17.93 27.29
N THR A 45 12.22 -16.70 27.50
CA THR A 45 13.65 -16.36 27.49
C THR A 45 14.41 -17.05 28.61
N THR A 46 13.86 -17.08 29.83
CA THR A 46 14.49 -17.76 30.97
C THR A 46 14.59 -19.27 30.73
N VAL A 47 13.51 -19.90 30.25
CA VAL A 47 13.49 -21.34 29.94
C VAL A 47 14.47 -21.69 28.83
N ILE A 48 14.45 -20.96 27.71
CA ILE A 48 15.36 -21.23 26.58
C ILE A 48 16.82 -21.04 27.01
N SER A 49 17.10 -20.02 27.84
CA SER A 49 18.45 -19.69 28.29
C SER A 49 18.99 -20.66 29.35
N ALA A 50 18.13 -21.38 30.06
CA ALA A 50 18.53 -22.41 31.03
C ALA A 50 19.21 -23.62 30.36
N PHE A 51 19.00 -23.83 29.06
CA PHE A 51 19.60 -24.93 28.31
C PHE A 51 20.78 -24.47 27.43
N PRO A 52 21.79 -25.33 27.21
CA PRO A 52 22.82 -25.08 26.21
C PRO A 52 22.21 -24.83 24.82
N PHE A 53 22.64 -23.79 24.13
CA PHE A 53 22.03 -23.42 22.84
C PHE A 53 22.26 -24.47 21.72
N SER A 54 23.28 -25.30 21.87
CA SER A 54 23.56 -26.43 20.98
C SER A 54 22.47 -27.51 21.05
N SER A 55 21.79 -27.67 22.18
CA SER A 55 20.79 -28.72 22.40
C SER A 55 19.34 -28.27 22.12
N VAL A 56 19.08 -26.98 21.94
CA VAL A 56 17.73 -26.46 21.65
C VAL A 56 17.48 -26.30 20.15
N PHE A 57 16.21 -26.40 19.76
CA PHE A 57 15.80 -26.14 18.37
C PHE A 57 15.70 -24.65 18.03
N ASN A 58 15.52 -23.77 19.03
CA ASN A 58 15.35 -22.32 18.83
C ASN A 58 16.55 -21.68 18.08
N PHE A 59 16.29 -20.60 17.33
CA PHE A 59 17.31 -19.83 16.61
C PHE A 59 17.85 -18.64 17.40
N LYS A 60 17.16 -18.26 18.48
CA LYS A 60 17.54 -17.19 19.39
C LYS A 60 17.33 -17.68 20.82
N LYS A 61 18.14 -17.15 21.75
CA LYS A 61 17.98 -17.39 23.19
C LYS A 61 16.87 -16.53 23.79
N GLU A 62 16.69 -15.33 23.24
CA GLU A 62 15.72 -14.36 23.68
C GLU A 62 14.43 -14.46 22.86
N ALA A 63 13.31 -14.61 23.57
CA ALA A 63 11.99 -14.51 22.98
C ALA A 63 11.62 -13.05 22.73
N ASN A 64 10.93 -12.80 21.62
CA ASN A 64 10.52 -11.47 21.21
C ASN A 64 9.09 -11.52 20.70
N SER A 65 8.31 -10.48 20.99
CA SER A 65 6.95 -10.34 20.48
C SER A 65 6.91 -9.39 19.28
N MET A 66 6.15 -9.78 18.24
CA MET A 66 5.81 -8.88 17.13
C MET A 66 4.55 -8.06 17.41
N LEU A 67 3.86 -8.32 18.52
CA LEU A 67 2.68 -7.57 18.90
C LEU A 67 3.07 -6.10 19.16
N GLY A 68 2.52 -5.19 18.37
CA GLY A 68 2.82 -3.76 18.47
C GLY A 68 4.17 -3.33 17.92
N TYR A 69 4.95 -4.24 17.30
CA TYR A 69 6.24 -3.90 16.71
C TYR A 69 6.07 -2.86 15.60
N LYS A 70 6.86 -1.79 15.68
CA LYS A 70 6.99 -0.77 14.64
C LYS A 70 8.46 -0.64 14.27
N HIS A 71 8.73 -0.49 12.99
CA HIS A 71 10.08 -0.22 12.53
C HIS A 71 10.60 1.10 13.12
N THR A 72 11.88 1.12 13.48
CA THR A 72 12.56 2.34 13.91
C THR A 72 12.63 3.34 12.74
N LYS A 73 12.71 4.64 13.03
CA LYS A 73 12.87 5.68 12.00
C LYS A 73 14.07 5.39 11.09
N GLN A 74 15.19 4.96 11.68
CA GLN A 74 16.39 4.56 10.95
C GLN A 74 16.15 3.38 9.99
N ALA A 75 15.40 2.36 10.42
CA ALA A 75 15.05 1.23 9.55
C ALA A 75 14.15 1.69 8.38
N ILE A 76 13.19 2.57 8.66
CA ILE A 76 12.31 3.17 7.64
C ILE A 76 13.13 3.98 6.63
N GLU A 77 14.06 4.81 7.09
CA GLU A 77 14.94 5.59 6.23
C GLU A 77 15.83 4.69 5.36
N LYS A 78 16.41 3.62 5.91
CA LYS A 78 17.16 2.63 5.14
C LYS A 78 16.30 1.94 4.07
N MET A 79 15.05 1.62 4.40
CA MET A 79 14.12 1.04 3.42
C MET A 79 13.81 2.03 2.29
N LYS A 80 13.62 3.32 2.62
CA LYS A 80 13.37 4.38 1.62
C LYS A 80 14.61 4.66 0.76
N SER A 81 15.79 4.76 1.39
CA SER A 81 17.05 5.10 0.71
C SER A 81 17.40 4.08 -0.38
N ARG A 82 17.09 2.80 -0.14
CA ARG A 82 17.24 1.74 -1.14
C ARG A 82 16.53 2.06 -2.46
N PHE A 83 15.38 2.74 -2.41
CA PHE A 83 14.57 3.04 -3.59
C PHE A 83 14.79 4.45 -4.16
N VAL A 84 15.68 5.26 -3.58
CA VAL A 84 16.05 6.58 -4.13
C VAL A 84 16.66 6.41 -5.52
N ASN A 85 17.56 5.44 -5.67
CA ASN A 85 18.01 5.02 -6.99
C ASN A 85 17.11 3.89 -7.49
N LYS A 86 16.35 4.16 -8.56
CA LYS A 86 15.43 3.21 -9.17
C LYS A 86 16.11 1.90 -9.61
N ILE A 87 17.41 1.95 -9.93
CA ILE A 87 18.22 0.78 -10.34
C ILE A 87 18.33 -0.26 -9.23
N ASN A 88 18.33 0.18 -7.96
CA ASN A 88 18.45 -0.70 -6.81
C ASN A 88 17.17 -1.50 -6.51
N HIS A 89 16.08 -1.23 -7.25
CA HIS A 89 14.87 -2.01 -7.13
C HIS A 89 15.11 -3.43 -7.69
N PRO A 90 14.78 -4.51 -6.95
CA PRO A 90 15.07 -5.88 -7.38
C PRO A 90 14.35 -6.31 -8.69
N MET A 91 13.33 -5.55 -9.09
CA MET A 91 12.61 -5.69 -10.36
C MET A 91 12.96 -4.62 -11.39
N PHE A 92 13.98 -3.79 -11.16
CA PHE A 92 14.41 -2.81 -12.16
C PHE A 92 14.86 -3.53 -13.43
N GLY A 93 14.40 -3.05 -14.59
CA GLY A 93 14.70 -3.64 -15.90
C GLY A 93 14.05 -5.00 -16.17
N LYS A 94 13.34 -5.59 -15.19
CA LYS A 94 12.63 -6.85 -15.39
C LYS A 94 11.25 -6.58 -15.98
N THR A 95 10.92 -7.26 -17.07
CA THR A 95 9.59 -7.25 -17.68
C THR A 95 9.08 -8.69 -17.78
N HIS A 96 7.77 -8.86 -17.69
CA HIS A 96 7.15 -10.15 -17.95
C HIS A 96 6.96 -10.31 -19.45
N ASP A 97 7.24 -11.51 -19.95
CA ASP A 97 6.91 -11.90 -21.31
C ASP A 97 5.39 -12.07 -21.47
N LYS A 98 4.92 -12.12 -22.72
CA LYS A 98 3.49 -12.20 -23.03
C LYS A 98 2.82 -13.44 -22.43
N VAL A 99 3.53 -14.57 -22.35
CA VAL A 99 2.96 -15.80 -21.79
C VAL A 99 2.73 -15.64 -20.29
N THR A 100 3.73 -15.15 -19.56
CA THR A 100 3.58 -14.87 -18.12
C THR A 100 2.48 -13.85 -17.85
N LEU A 101 2.41 -12.77 -18.65
CA LEU A 101 1.34 -11.76 -18.52
C LEU A 101 -0.05 -12.39 -18.68
N ASN A 102 -0.23 -13.29 -19.65
CA ASN A 102 -1.51 -13.96 -19.84
C ASN A 102 -1.87 -14.87 -18.65
N LEU A 103 -0.90 -15.60 -18.09
CA LEU A 103 -1.12 -16.48 -16.93
C LEU A 103 -1.53 -15.72 -15.67
N ILE A 104 -0.97 -14.53 -15.44
CA ILE A 104 -1.30 -13.70 -14.26
C ILE A 104 -2.50 -12.78 -14.51
N SER A 105 -2.88 -12.57 -15.77
CA SER A 105 -4.02 -11.72 -16.13
C SER A 105 -5.34 -12.33 -15.63
N LYS A 106 -6.29 -11.46 -15.26
CA LYS A 106 -7.65 -11.85 -14.87
C LYS A 106 -8.69 -11.19 -15.77
N PRO A 107 -8.72 -11.49 -17.08
CA PRO A 107 -9.65 -10.87 -18.02
C PRO A 107 -11.06 -11.45 -17.88
N GLY A 108 -12.05 -10.67 -18.35
CA GLY A 108 -13.44 -11.10 -18.40
C GLY A 108 -13.95 -11.59 -17.04
N LYS A 109 -14.56 -12.78 -17.01
CA LYS A 109 -15.16 -13.41 -15.82
C LYS A 109 -14.17 -13.64 -14.67
N LEU A 110 -12.87 -13.71 -14.93
CA LEU A 110 -11.84 -13.88 -13.89
C LEU A 110 -11.60 -12.58 -13.10
N ASN A 111 -12.00 -11.42 -13.64
CA ASN A 111 -11.90 -10.16 -12.93
C ASN A 111 -12.90 -10.16 -11.74
N PRO A 112 -12.46 -9.89 -10.50
CA PRO A 112 -13.35 -9.81 -9.33
C PRO A 112 -14.49 -8.78 -9.45
N LEU A 113 -14.37 -7.83 -10.39
CA LEU A 113 -15.35 -6.80 -10.70
C LEU A 113 -16.22 -7.13 -11.93
N PHE A 114 -16.04 -8.28 -12.57
CA PHE A 114 -16.85 -8.67 -13.72
C PHE A 114 -18.33 -8.78 -13.34
N GLY A 115 -19.20 -8.13 -14.12
CA GLY A 115 -20.65 -8.12 -13.88
C GLY A 115 -21.11 -7.26 -12.69
N LYS A 116 -20.19 -6.63 -11.95
CA LYS A 116 -20.54 -5.74 -10.83
C LYS A 116 -20.76 -4.32 -11.31
N THR A 117 -21.85 -3.69 -10.87
CA THR A 117 -22.13 -2.28 -11.08
C THR A 117 -21.68 -1.46 -9.89
N GLN A 118 -21.15 -0.27 -10.14
CA GLN A 118 -20.76 0.64 -9.09
C GLN A 118 -21.99 1.33 -8.46
N SER A 119 -21.97 1.57 -7.15
CA SER A 119 -23.00 2.35 -6.46
C SER A 119 -23.04 3.80 -6.94
N GLU A 120 -24.19 4.45 -6.78
CA GLU A 120 -24.38 5.84 -7.22
C GLU A 120 -23.44 6.81 -6.49
N CYS A 121 -23.24 6.61 -5.19
CA CYS A 121 -22.27 7.38 -4.40
C CYS A 121 -20.86 7.33 -5.02
N THR A 122 -20.36 6.15 -5.39
CA THR A 122 -19.04 6.07 -5.98
C THR A 122 -18.99 6.61 -7.41
N LYS A 123 -20.05 6.46 -8.22
CA LYS A 123 -20.13 7.11 -9.54
C LYS A 123 -20.03 8.64 -9.40
N ASN A 124 -20.69 9.21 -8.40
CA ASN A 124 -20.59 10.64 -8.09
C ASN A 124 -19.17 11.05 -7.70
N LEU A 125 -18.50 10.30 -6.83
CA LEU A 125 -17.10 10.54 -6.48
C LEU A 125 -16.18 10.49 -7.70
N MET A 126 -16.36 9.50 -8.58
CA MET A 126 -15.62 9.39 -9.83
C MET A 126 -15.87 10.58 -10.75
N SER A 127 -17.13 11.02 -10.86
CA SER A 127 -17.53 12.18 -11.65
C SER A 127 -16.87 13.47 -11.14
N ILE A 128 -16.94 13.71 -9.83
CA ILE A 128 -16.29 14.85 -9.16
C ILE A 128 -14.78 14.82 -9.44
N LYS A 129 -14.11 13.67 -9.22
CA LYS A 129 -12.66 13.58 -9.46
C LYS A 129 -12.27 13.76 -10.92
N LYS A 130 -13.09 13.32 -11.88
CA LYS A 130 -12.85 13.57 -13.31
C LYS A 130 -13.10 15.02 -13.73
N SER A 131 -14.01 15.72 -13.04
CA SER A 131 -14.40 17.08 -13.38
C SER A 131 -13.49 18.15 -12.77
N ILE A 132 -12.75 17.84 -11.70
CA ILE A 132 -11.75 18.73 -11.11
C ILE A 132 -10.66 19.01 -12.14
N ARG A 133 -10.72 20.23 -12.69
CA ARG A 133 -9.72 20.83 -13.58
C ARG A 133 -9.63 22.29 -13.17
N PRO A 134 -8.74 22.63 -12.23
CA PRO A 134 -8.74 23.93 -11.61
C PRO A 134 -8.43 25.00 -12.66
N LEU A 135 -9.23 26.07 -12.68
CA LEU A 135 -9.08 27.18 -13.60
C LEU A 135 -8.81 28.47 -12.83
N GLY A 136 -7.95 29.31 -13.39
CA GLY A 136 -7.76 30.68 -12.96
C GLY A 136 -8.43 31.64 -13.93
N LEU A 137 -9.07 32.67 -13.37
CA LEU A 137 -9.45 33.87 -14.07
C LEU A 137 -8.35 34.91 -13.87
N TYR A 138 -7.82 35.44 -14.96
CA TYR A 138 -6.66 36.33 -14.96
C TYR A 138 -7.03 37.70 -15.53
N ASP A 139 -6.43 38.76 -15.01
CA ASP A 139 -6.50 40.09 -15.59
C ASP A 139 -5.66 40.19 -16.89
N LYS A 140 -5.61 41.38 -17.49
CA LYS A 140 -4.80 41.63 -18.69
C LYS A 140 -3.29 41.53 -18.45
N ASN A 141 -2.86 41.66 -17.19
CA ASN A 141 -1.46 41.59 -16.75
C ASN A 141 -1.08 40.17 -16.29
N TYR A 142 -1.97 39.18 -16.45
CA TYR A 142 -1.81 37.79 -15.99
C TYR A 142 -1.73 37.60 -14.47
N ASN A 143 -2.28 38.54 -13.68
CA ASN A 143 -2.52 38.33 -12.27
C ASN A 143 -3.79 37.50 -12.06
N ILE A 144 -3.74 36.54 -11.13
CA ILE A 144 -4.90 35.72 -10.77
C ILE A 144 -5.89 36.58 -9.98
N ILE A 145 -7.12 36.67 -10.48
CA ILE A 145 -8.24 37.33 -9.81
C ILE A 145 -9.00 36.31 -8.97
N GLU A 146 -9.42 35.20 -9.60
CA GLU A 146 -10.26 34.18 -8.98
C GLU A 146 -9.87 32.78 -9.45
N LYS A 147 -10.20 31.77 -8.63
CA LYS A 147 -9.96 30.36 -8.90
C LYS A 147 -11.27 29.59 -8.87
N TYR A 148 -11.37 28.61 -9.76
CA TYR A 148 -12.54 27.75 -9.92
C TYR A 148 -12.12 26.30 -9.95
N SER A 149 -12.96 25.41 -9.42
CA SER A 149 -12.67 23.98 -9.34
C SER A 149 -12.76 23.30 -10.72
N ASN A 150 -13.63 23.82 -11.58
CA ASN A 150 -13.87 23.29 -12.93
C ASN A 150 -14.50 24.33 -13.86
N GLN A 151 -14.62 23.98 -15.15
CA GLN A 151 -15.21 24.83 -16.20
C GLN A 151 -16.70 25.13 -15.98
N VAL A 152 -17.44 24.23 -15.34
CA VAL A 152 -18.89 24.38 -15.13
C VAL A 152 -19.17 25.46 -14.09
N GLU A 153 -18.38 25.50 -13.03
CA GLU A 153 -18.47 26.52 -11.98
C GLU A 153 -18.24 27.93 -12.54
N LEU A 154 -17.18 28.12 -13.33
CA LEU A 154 -16.91 29.37 -14.03
C LEU A 154 -18.04 29.72 -15.02
N ALA A 155 -18.52 28.73 -15.77
CA ALA A 155 -19.59 28.93 -16.74
C ALA A 155 -20.89 29.41 -16.07
N ASN A 156 -21.26 28.82 -14.92
CA ASN A 156 -22.43 29.21 -14.14
C ASN A 156 -22.29 30.64 -13.60
N LYS A 157 -21.11 31.04 -13.09
CA LYS A 157 -20.86 32.40 -12.59
C LYS A 157 -21.12 33.47 -13.65
N PHE A 158 -20.75 33.20 -14.90
CA PHE A 158 -20.91 34.14 -16.01
C PHE A 158 -22.16 33.89 -16.86
N ASN A 159 -23.02 32.97 -16.44
CA ASN A 159 -24.22 32.52 -17.17
C ASN A 159 -23.93 32.22 -18.65
N VAL A 160 -22.86 31.46 -18.90
CA VAL A 160 -22.47 31.01 -20.24
C VAL A 160 -22.44 29.48 -20.31
N HIS A 161 -22.51 28.93 -21.50
CA HIS A 161 -22.31 27.49 -21.68
C HIS A 161 -20.84 27.09 -21.45
N LYS A 162 -20.58 25.93 -20.81
CA LYS A 162 -19.23 25.42 -20.52
C LYS A 162 -18.32 25.33 -21.77
N ILE A 163 -18.91 25.10 -22.94
CA ILE A 163 -18.19 25.06 -24.23
C ILE A 163 -17.57 26.43 -24.54
N THR A 164 -18.25 27.53 -24.20
CA THR A 164 -17.71 28.88 -24.39
C THR A 164 -16.42 29.05 -23.60
N VAL A 165 -16.42 28.70 -22.31
CA VAL A 165 -15.20 28.69 -21.47
C VAL A 165 -14.09 27.86 -22.12
N SER A 166 -14.39 26.63 -22.54
CA SER A 166 -13.44 25.77 -23.26
C SER A 166 -12.88 26.41 -24.55
N ARG A 167 -13.69 27.12 -25.34
CA ARG A 167 -13.22 27.83 -26.54
C ARG A 167 -12.28 28.99 -26.19
N TYR A 168 -12.55 29.73 -25.12
CA TYR A 168 -11.69 30.83 -24.68
C TYR A 168 -10.37 30.33 -24.10
N ILE A 169 -10.38 29.21 -23.38
CA ILE A 169 -9.16 28.52 -22.94
C ILE A 169 -8.31 28.13 -24.16
N LYS A 170 -8.91 27.49 -25.17
CA LYS A 170 -8.19 27.03 -26.38
C LYS A 170 -7.68 28.17 -27.25
N SER A 171 -8.50 29.20 -27.44
CA SER A 171 -8.16 30.33 -28.31
C SER A 171 -7.23 31.34 -27.66
N GLY A 172 -7.08 31.31 -26.32
CA GLY A 172 -6.28 32.27 -25.58
C GLY A 172 -6.79 33.71 -25.68
N LYS A 173 -8.03 33.92 -26.14
CA LYS A 173 -8.64 35.25 -26.30
C LYS A 173 -9.21 35.77 -24.98
N LEU A 174 -9.43 37.08 -24.92
CA LEU A 174 -10.09 37.72 -23.79
C LEU A 174 -11.57 37.30 -23.69
N PHE A 175 -11.90 36.58 -22.63
CA PHE A 175 -13.27 36.28 -22.26
C PHE A 175 -13.99 37.55 -21.82
N LYS A 176 -15.15 37.82 -22.45
CA LYS A 176 -15.95 39.05 -22.27
C LYS A 176 -15.14 40.35 -22.44
N GLY A 177 -14.02 40.31 -23.17
CA GLY A 177 -13.12 41.46 -23.37
C GLY A 177 -12.32 41.88 -22.13
N LYS A 178 -12.40 41.14 -21.02
CA LYS A 178 -11.85 41.54 -19.72
C LYS A 178 -10.82 40.58 -19.15
N PHE A 179 -11.00 39.27 -19.34
CA PHE A 179 -10.25 38.27 -18.59
C PHE A 179 -9.62 37.20 -19.47
N TYR A 180 -8.48 36.66 -19.06
CA TYR A 180 -7.98 35.38 -19.59
C TYR A 180 -8.42 34.22 -18.69
N ILE A 181 -8.65 33.05 -19.30
CA ILE A 181 -8.98 31.83 -18.57
C ILE A 181 -7.89 30.81 -18.87
N ARG A 182 -7.24 30.28 -17.82
CA ARG A 182 -6.20 29.25 -17.96
C ARG A 182 -6.33 28.18 -16.90
N GLU A 183 -5.85 26.98 -17.21
CA GLU A 183 -5.76 25.88 -16.26
C GLU A 183 -4.61 26.14 -15.27
N ILE A 184 -4.88 25.93 -13.98
CA ILE A 184 -3.88 26.01 -12.92
C ILE A 184 -3.19 24.66 -12.88
N LYS A 185 -1.93 24.61 -13.27
CA LYS A 185 -1.11 23.41 -13.07
C LYS A 185 -0.71 23.34 -11.60
N ASN A 186 -1.10 22.26 -10.93
CA ASN A 186 -0.53 21.89 -9.63
C ASN A 186 0.90 21.36 -9.82
#